data_AF-A0A0Q9R7T2-F1
#
_entry.id   AF-A0A0Q9R7T2-F1
#
_cell.length_a   1.000
_cell.length_b   1.000
_cell.length_c   1.000
_cell.angle_alpha   90.00
_cell.angle_beta   90.00
_cell.angle_gamma   90.00
#
_symmetry.space_group_name_H-M   'P 1'
#
loop_
_entity.id
_entity.type
_entity.pdbx_description
1 polymer ?
#
loop_
_entity_poly.entity_id
_entity_poly.type
_entity_poly.pdbx_seq_one_letter_code
_entity_poly.pdbx_strand_id
1 'polypeptide(L)'
;MITSEPSSSISVRRRSRRLTSAAAAAVVVALTGLAVPASADVPEGWSNPDDVDMLYALLLLGGVPLLLFAGIAVLTYLPALIRGEKLAPGAADDQWFGGPRQGAKELESGVQAEETGGARGTW
;
A
#
# COMPACT_ATOMS: atom_id res chain seq x y z
N MET A 1 -9.44 35.51 32.03
CA MET A 1 -10.42 35.13 31.00
C MET A 1 -9.65 35.03 29.70
N ILE A 2 -9.22 33.82 29.32
CA ILE A 2 -8.32 33.57 28.18
C ILE A 2 -9.17 32.91 27.09
N THR A 3 -9.25 33.54 25.93
CA THR A 3 -9.97 33.06 24.75
C THR A 3 -9.12 32.02 24.02
N SER A 4 -9.68 30.82 23.80
CA SER A 4 -9.10 29.80 22.93
C SER A 4 -9.43 30.11 21.46
N GLU A 5 -8.41 30.19 20.60
CA GLU A 5 -8.60 30.08 19.15
C GLU A 5 -8.61 28.61 18.73
N PRO A 6 -9.61 28.15 17.95
CA PRO A 6 -9.57 26.83 17.34
C PRO A 6 -8.79 26.88 16.03
N SER A 7 -7.56 26.34 16.03
CA SER A 7 -6.83 26.06 14.79
C SER A 7 -7.42 24.82 14.11
N SER A 8 -8.20 25.06 13.05
CA SER A 8 -8.77 24.03 12.18
C SER A 8 -7.94 23.90 10.90
N SER A 9 -7.03 22.91 10.85
CA SER A 9 -6.28 22.61 9.63
C SER A 9 -6.20 21.11 9.35
N ILE A 10 -7.33 20.51 8.96
CA ILE A 10 -7.35 19.14 8.41
C ILE A 10 -8.26 19.09 7.18
N SER A 11 -7.75 19.42 5.99
CA SER A 11 -8.48 19.12 4.74
C SER A 11 -7.65 18.97 3.47
N VAL A 12 -6.33 19.25 3.50
CA VAL A 12 -5.53 19.28 2.25
C VAL A 12 -5.20 17.87 1.70
N ARG A 13 -5.01 16.87 2.57
CA ARG A 13 -4.51 15.54 2.17
C ARG A 13 -5.50 14.68 1.35
N ARG A 14 -6.81 14.93 1.44
CA ARG A 14 -7.82 14.15 0.69
C ARG A 14 -7.96 14.60 -0.76
N ARG A 15 -7.60 15.85 -1.06
CA ARG A 15 -7.79 16.44 -2.40
C ARG A 15 -6.68 16.02 -3.38
N SER A 16 -5.45 15.84 -2.88
CA SER A 16 -4.31 15.44 -3.72
C SER A 16 -4.47 14.02 -4.28
N ARG A 17 -4.99 13.07 -3.48
CA ARG A 17 -5.23 11.68 -3.93
C ARG A 17 -6.27 11.57 -5.05
N ARG A 18 -7.25 12.48 -5.10
CA ARG A 18 -8.29 12.50 -6.14
C ARG A 18 -7.81 13.08 -7.45
N LEU A 19 -6.87 14.02 -7.39
CA LEU A 19 -6.28 14.63 -8.59
C LEU A 19 -5.31 13.68 -9.28
N THR A 20 -4.51 12.93 -8.52
CA THR A 20 -3.62 11.90 -9.09
C THR A 20 -4.39 10.73 -9.71
N SER A 21 -5.50 10.29 -9.09
CA SER A 21 -6.34 9.24 -9.67
C SER A 21 -7.08 9.68 -10.94
N ALA A 22 -7.53 10.94 -10.99
CA ALA A 22 -8.20 11.49 -12.17
C ALA A 22 -7.24 11.67 -13.35
N ALA A 23 -6.00 12.10 -13.08
CA ALA A 23 -4.96 12.22 -14.12
C ALA A 23 -4.59 10.85 -14.71
N ALA A 24 -4.44 9.81 -13.87
CA ALA A 24 -4.17 8.46 -14.34
C ALA A 24 -5.31 7.90 -15.21
N ALA A 25 -6.57 8.11 -14.80
CA ALA A 25 -7.73 7.69 -15.59
C ALA A 25 -7.81 8.42 -16.94
N ALA A 26 -7.52 9.73 -16.96
CA ALA A 26 -7.50 10.51 -18.19
C ALA A 26 -6.41 10.07 -19.17
N VAL A 27 -5.23 9.69 -18.67
CA VAL A 27 -4.14 9.14 -19.50
C VAL A 27 -4.53 7.80 -20.11
N VAL A 28 -5.15 6.91 -19.33
CA VAL A 28 -5.64 5.61 -19.85
C VAL A 28 -6.69 5.82 -20.94
N VAL A 29 -7.67 6.70 -20.72
CA VAL A 29 -8.72 7.01 -21.73
C VAL A 29 -8.12 7.67 -22.97
N ALA A 30 -7.14 8.57 -22.81
CA ALA A 30 -6.47 9.21 -23.93
C ALA A 30 -5.64 8.20 -24.76
N LEU A 31 -4.95 7.27 -24.09
CA LEU A 31 -4.17 6.23 -24.76
C LEU A 31 -5.06 5.23 -25.50
N THR A 32 -6.22 4.86 -24.94
CA THR A 32 -7.17 3.99 -25.64
C THR A 32 -7.92 4.72 -26.76
N GLY A 33 -8.19 6.02 -26.60
CA GLY A 33 -8.86 6.84 -27.62
C GLY A 33 -7.98 7.16 -28.84
N LEU A 34 -6.65 7.15 -28.67
CA LEU A 34 -5.68 7.33 -29.76
C LEU A 34 -5.30 6.02 -30.45
N ALA A 35 -5.73 4.87 -29.94
CA ALA A 35 -5.56 3.58 -30.58
C ALA A 35 -6.56 3.44 -31.74
N VAL A 36 -6.37 4.22 -32.80
CA VAL A 36 -7.04 3.98 -34.09
C VAL A 36 -6.48 2.66 -34.63
N PRO A 37 -7.32 1.69 -35.05
CA PRO A 37 -6.82 0.49 -35.69
C PRO A 37 -5.97 0.91 -36.88
N ALA A 38 -4.72 0.46 -36.93
CA ALA A 38 -3.86 0.64 -38.10
C ALA A 38 -4.38 -0.28 -39.21
N SER A 39 -5.46 0.14 -39.87
CA SER A 39 -6.03 -0.56 -41.02
C SER A 39 -5.21 -0.19 -42.26
N ALA A 40 -4.03 -0.77 -42.37
CA ALA A 40 -3.21 -0.70 -43.58
C ALA A 40 -3.38 -2.00 -44.37
N ASP A 41 -3.55 -1.88 -45.68
CA ASP A 41 -3.60 -3.05 -46.57
C ASP A 41 -2.28 -3.84 -46.50
N VAL A 42 -2.39 -5.17 -46.55
CA VAL A 42 -1.24 -6.06 -46.55
C VAL A 42 -0.54 -5.96 -47.92
N PRO A 43 0.76 -5.61 -47.99
CA PRO A 43 1.46 -5.52 -49.26
C PRO A 43 1.57 -6.87 -49.97
N GLU A 44 1.58 -6.84 -51.30
CA GLU A 44 1.77 -8.02 -52.15
C GLU A 44 3.08 -8.75 -51.78
N GLY A 45 2.99 -10.06 -51.53
CA GLY A 45 4.13 -10.91 -51.16
C GLY A 45 4.38 -11.08 -49.66
N TRP A 46 3.57 -10.49 -48.79
CA TRP A 46 3.63 -10.71 -47.34
C TRP A 46 2.71 -11.86 -46.93
N SER A 47 3.09 -12.59 -45.87
CA SER A 47 2.22 -13.60 -45.27
C SER A 47 1.04 -12.92 -44.57
N ASN A 48 -0.17 -13.45 -44.77
CA ASN A 48 -1.37 -13.02 -44.04
C ASN A 48 -1.65 -14.03 -42.91
N PRO A 49 -1.19 -13.78 -41.67
CA PRO A 49 -1.42 -14.70 -40.56
C PRO A 49 -2.89 -14.70 -40.15
N ASP A 50 -3.30 -15.76 -39.43
CA ASP A 50 -4.63 -15.84 -38.84
C ASP A 50 -4.86 -14.72 -37.82
N ASP A 51 -6.13 -14.33 -37.68
CA ASP A 51 -6.54 -13.31 -36.72
C ASP A 51 -6.18 -13.71 -35.28
N VAL A 52 -5.68 -12.73 -34.53
CA VAL A 52 -5.35 -12.93 -33.12
C VAL A 52 -6.63 -12.92 -32.29
N ASP A 53 -6.85 -13.95 -31.49
CA ASP A 53 -7.89 -13.95 -30.46
C ASP A 53 -7.57 -12.87 -29.41
N MET A 54 -8.36 -11.78 -29.45
CA MET A 54 -8.19 -10.64 -28.57
C MET A 54 -8.41 -10.99 -27.09
N LEU A 55 -9.31 -11.93 -26.77
CA LEU A 55 -9.52 -12.35 -25.39
C LEU A 55 -8.30 -13.10 -24.89
N TYR A 56 -7.75 -13.99 -25.72
CA TYR A 56 -6.50 -14.68 -25.40
C TYR A 56 -5.35 -13.69 -25.18
N ALA A 57 -5.19 -12.71 -26.06
CA ALA A 57 -4.15 -11.70 -25.93
C ALA A 57 -4.29 -10.88 -24.63
N LEU A 58 -5.51 -10.47 -24.26
CA LEU A 58 -5.77 -9.75 -23.01
C LEU A 58 -5.54 -10.61 -21.77
N LEU A 59 -5.95 -11.88 -21.80
CA LEU A 59 -5.69 -12.82 -20.72
C LEU A 59 -4.20 -13.12 -20.57
N LEU A 60 -3.46 -13.22 -21.67
CA LEU A 60 -2.02 -13.42 -21.62
C LEU A 60 -1.33 -12.18 -21.05
N LEU A 61 -1.67 -10.99 -21.55
CA LEU A 61 -1.02 -9.74 -21.16
C LEU A 61 -1.37 -9.29 -19.74
N GLY A 62 -2.62 -9.44 -19.31
CA GLY A 62 -3.08 -9.04 -17.98
C GLY A 62 -3.14 -10.19 -16.98
N GLY A 63 -3.59 -11.36 -17.41
CA GLY A 63 -3.78 -12.53 -16.55
C GLY A 63 -2.45 -13.14 -16.09
N VAL A 64 -1.43 -13.25 -16.96
CA VAL A 64 -0.12 -13.80 -16.56
C VAL A 64 0.56 -12.95 -15.48
N PRO A 65 0.69 -11.61 -15.62
CA PRO A 65 1.25 -10.77 -14.56
C PRO A 65 0.44 -10.82 -13.26
N LEU A 66 -0.90 -10.86 -13.36
CA LEU A 66 -1.76 -10.93 -12.18
C LEU A 66 -1.60 -12.27 -11.44
N LEU A 67 -1.52 -13.38 -12.18
CA LEU A 67 -1.23 -14.70 -11.63
C LEU A 67 0.16 -14.75 -10.98
N LEU A 68 1.17 -14.17 -11.64
CA LEU A 68 2.52 -14.07 -11.09
C LEU A 68 2.50 -13.29 -9.77
N PHE A 69 1.84 -12.14 -9.74
CA PHE A 69 1.69 -11.33 -8.54
C PHE A 69 0.99 -12.12 -7.41
N ALA A 70 -0.11 -12.80 -7.72
CA ALA A 70 -0.82 -13.62 -6.75
C ALA A 70 0.06 -14.77 -6.24
N GLY A 71 0.80 -15.45 -7.12
CA GLY A 71 1.74 -16.50 -6.75
C GLY A 71 2.83 -16.01 -5.81
N ILE A 72 3.45 -14.86 -6.13
CA ILE A 72 4.45 -14.22 -5.27
C ILE A 72 3.84 -13.84 -3.92
N ALA A 73 2.64 -13.22 -3.91
CA ALA A 73 1.95 -12.84 -2.69
C ALA A 73 1.67 -14.05 -1.80
N VAL A 74 1.17 -15.15 -2.38
CA VAL A 74 0.96 -16.40 -1.64
C VAL A 74 2.27 -16.92 -1.08
N LEU A 75 3.32 -17.05 -1.89
CA LEU A 75 4.63 -17.54 -1.41
C LEU A 75 5.22 -16.68 -0.29
N THR A 76 4.94 -15.38 -0.29
CA THR A 76 5.48 -14.43 0.69
C THR A 76 4.65 -14.38 1.98
N TYR A 77 3.33 -14.34 1.88
CA TYR A 77 2.44 -14.14 3.03
C TYR A 77 1.92 -15.45 3.65
N LEU A 78 1.89 -16.54 2.89
CA LEU A 78 1.37 -17.82 3.39
C LEU A 78 2.15 -18.34 4.61
N PRO A 79 3.50 -18.29 4.67
CA PRO A 79 4.24 -18.75 5.84
C PRO A 79 3.89 -17.97 7.12
N ALA A 80 3.77 -16.65 7.01
CA ALA A 80 3.38 -15.78 8.13
C ALA A 80 1.95 -16.07 8.59
N LEU A 81 1.05 -16.36 7.64
CA LEU A 81 -0.33 -16.73 7.93
C LEU A 81 -0.43 -18.08 8.64
N ILE A 82 0.38 -19.08 8.24
CA ILE A 82 0.48 -20.39 8.91
C ILE A 82 1.00 -20.23 10.35
N ARG A 83 1.90 -19.28 10.59
CA ARG A 83 2.44 -18.97 11.93
C ARG A 83 1.50 -18.13 12.80
N GLY A 84 0.42 -17.60 12.23
CA GLY A 84 -0.51 -16.72 12.94
C GLY A 84 0.07 -15.32 13.23
N GLU A 85 1.05 -14.87 12.46
CA GLU A 85 1.66 -13.54 12.62
C GLU A 85 0.66 -12.45 12.20
N LYS A 86 0.65 -11.31 12.92
CA LYS A 86 -0.17 -10.15 12.56
C LYS A 86 0.47 -9.42 11.37
N LEU A 87 -0.23 -9.39 10.24
CA LEU A 87 0.22 -8.72 9.01
C LEU A 87 -0.06 -7.20 8.99
N ALA A 88 -0.63 -6.66 10.06
CA ALA A 88 -1.03 -5.25 10.14
C ALA A 88 0.19 -4.34 10.40
N PRO A 89 0.40 -3.26 9.61
CA PRO A 89 1.42 -2.27 9.89
C PRO A 89 1.14 -1.59 11.24
N GLY A 90 2.10 -1.63 12.17
CA GLY A 90 1.97 -1.02 13.49
C GLY A 90 1.41 -1.93 14.59
N ALA A 91 1.21 -3.23 14.33
CA ALA A 91 0.89 -4.21 15.37
C ALA A 91 2.13 -4.66 16.16
N ALA A 92 3.10 -3.76 16.37
CA ALA A 92 4.15 -4.01 17.34
C ALA A 92 3.48 -3.95 18.72
N ASP A 93 3.55 -5.03 19.48
CA ASP A 93 3.10 -5.00 20.87
C ASP A 93 3.98 -3.98 21.63
N ASP A 94 3.39 -3.23 22.56
CA ASP A 94 4.12 -2.32 23.45
C ASP A 94 5.09 -3.13 24.32
N GLN A 95 6.30 -3.33 23.81
CA GLN A 95 7.33 -4.12 24.46
C GLN A 95 8.26 -3.21 25.24
N TRP A 96 8.21 -3.33 26.57
CA TRP A 96 9.15 -2.68 27.48
C TRP A 96 10.38 -3.58 27.67
N PHE A 97 11.45 -3.32 26.89
CA PHE A 97 12.69 -4.11 26.93
C PHE A 97 13.62 -3.82 28.15
N GLY A 98 13.14 -3.08 29.15
CA GLY A 98 13.93 -2.66 30.32
C GLY A 98 13.26 -2.96 31.66
N GLY A 99 12.37 -3.95 31.73
CA GLY A 99 11.61 -4.25 32.96
C GLY A 99 12.54 -4.73 34.08
N PRO A 100 12.17 -4.52 35.36
CA PRO A 100 12.94 -5.06 36.49
C PRO A 100 13.19 -6.55 36.28
N ARG A 101 14.46 -6.98 36.41
CA ARG A 101 14.85 -8.40 36.22
C ARG A 101 14.26 -9.33 37.28
N GLN A 102 13.73 -8.76 38.35
CA GLN A 102 13.05 -9.44 39.46
C GLN A 102 11.59 -9.01 39.37
N GLY A 103 10.67 -9.98 39.29
CA GLY A 103 9.29 -9.77 38.85
C GLY A 103 8.51 -8.71 39.65
N ALA A 104 7.34 -8.32 39.12
CA ALA A 104 6.47 -7.24 39.61
C ALA A 104 6.07 -7.29 41.11
N LYS A 105 6.41 -8.36 41.84
CA LYS A 105 6.21 -8.51 43.28
C LYS A 105 7.23 -7.77 44.15
N GLU A 106 8.38 -7.35 43.61
CA GLU A 106 9.38 -6.56 44.35
C GLU A 106 9.27 -5.05 44.11
N LEU A 107 8.24 -4.62 43.37
CA LEU A 107 7.91 -3.20 43.27
C LEU A 107 7.28 -2.76 44.60
N GLU A 108 8.03 -2.00 45.39
CA GLU A 108 7.55 -1.36 46.61
C GLU A 108 6.31 -0.51 46.29
N SER A 109 5.17 -0.77 46.96
CA SER A 109 3.93 -0.05 46.69
C SER A 109 3.99 1.33 47.33
N GLY A 110 4.56 2.28 46.58
CA GLY A 110 4.40 3.71 46.75
C GLY A 110 5.45 4.41 47.60
N VAL A 111 6.20 5.32 46.96
CA VAL A 111 6.40 6.71 47.40
C VAL A 111 6.48 7.53 46.11
N GLN A 112 6.02 8.79 46.13
CA GLN A 112 5.89 9.68 44.97
C GLN A 112 7.00 9.49 43.94
N ALA A 113 6.61 9.22 42.69
CA ALA A 113 7.55 9.15 41.58
C ALA A 113 8.21 10.52 41.41
N GLU A 114 9.46 10.64 41.85
CA GLU A 114 10.26 11.82 41.60
C GLU A 114 10.41 11.97 40.08
N GLU A 115 9.92 13.10 39.56
CA GLU A 115 9.72 13.35 38.14
C GLU A 115 11.08 13.48 37.43
N THR A 116 11.64 12.33 37.05
CA THR A 116 12.94 12.24 36.38
C THR A 116 12.73 12.49 34.89
N GLY A 117 13.42 13.51 34.38
CA GLY A 117 13.13 14.13 33.08
C GLY A 117 13.03 13.16 31.90
N GLY A 118 12.03 13.41 31.03
CA GLY A 118 11.83 12.67 29.79
C GLY A 118 12.44 13.36 28.58
N ALA A 119 13.11 12.59 27.72
CA ALA A 119 13.54 13.04 26.40
C ALA A 119 12.54 12.58 25.34
N ARG A 120 12.08 13.50 24.49
CA ARG A 120 11.24 13.19 23.31
C ARG A 120 11.94 13.67 22.05
N GLY A 121 11.85 12.87 20.98
CA GLY A 121 12.27 13.23 19.64
C GLY A 121 11.12 13.05 18.66
N THR A 122 11.08 13.91 17.64
CA THR A 122 10.23 13.73 16.46
C THR A 122 11.14 13.70 15.25
N TRP A 123 10.94 12.73 14.37
CA TRP A 123 11.58 12.63 13.06
C TRP A 123 10.57 12.99 11.98
#